data_AF-A0A433VCN9-F1
#
_entry.id   AF-A0A433VCN9-F1
#
_cell.length_a   1.000
_cell.length_b   1.000
_cell.length_c   1.000
_cell.angle_alpha   90.00
_cell.angle_beta   90.00
_cell.angle_gamma   90.00
#
_symmetry.space_group_name_H-M   'P 1'
#
loop_
_entity.id
_entity.type
_entity.pdbx_description
1 polymer ?
#
loop_
_entity_poly.entity_id
_entity_poly.type
_entity_poly.pdbx_seq_one_letter_code
_entity_poly.pdbx_strand_id
1 'polypeptide(L)'
;MTTNTNQPTNNQTQKSTTLIVTERFKLQSKSFRVTAYKLPDGKTTVTVRQMAITVRKQPKTAKDFLKRLGISPITARMPNCCVADMVYLPTVIDYFRDLNESGRGNIRTLLGQEFLTKHLLEEEAKNNR
;
A
#
# COMPACT_ATOMS: atom_id res chain seq x y z
N MET A 1 8.67 -43.63 -36.75
CA MET A 1 9.55 -42.58 -36.21
C MET A 1 8.88 -41.25 -36.54
N THR A 2 7.91 -40.82 -35.74
CA THR A 2 8.01 -39.88 -34.59
C THR A 2 7.96 -38.40 -35.00
N THR A 3 6.82 -37.77 -34.65
CA THR A 3 6.64 -36.38 -34.14
C THR A 3 6.92 -35.23 -35.14
N ASN A 4 6.27 -34.07 -35.13
CA ASN A 4 5.54 -33.41 -34.06
C ASN A 4 4.59 -32.33 -34.61
N THR A 5 3.43 -32.24 -33.97
CA THR A 5 2.49 -31.13 -33.90
C THR A 5 3.20 -29.83 -33.52
N ASN A 6 2.76 -28.69 -34.07
CA ASN A 6 2.73 -27.42 -33.33
C ASN A 6 1.70 -26.46 -33.95
N GLN A 7 0.52 -26.46 -33.34
CA GLN A 7 -0.42 -25.35 -33.37
C GLN A 7 0.23 -24.14 -32.66
N PRO A 8 0.02 -22.89 -33.14
CA PRO A 8 0.36 -21.73 -32.35
C PRO A 8 -0.56 -21.65 -31.14
N THR A 9 0.03 -21.76 -29.95
CA THR A 9 -0.64 -21.58 -28.66
C THR A 9 -1.12 -20.14 -28.52
N ASN A 10 -2.42 -20.01 -28.28
CA ASN A 10 -3.11 -18.77 -28.04
C ASN A 10 -2.69 -18.22 -26.67
N ASN A 11 -1.61 -17.43 -26.64
CA ASN A 11 -1.20 -16.68 -25.45
C ASN A 11 -2.22 -15.56 -25.21
N GLN A 12 -3.36 -15.89 -24.62
CA GLN A 12 -4.22 -14.92 -23.96
C GLN A 12 -3.44 -14.34 -22.79
N THR A 13 -2.74 -13.24 -23.05
CA THR A 13 -2.20 -12.36 -22.02
C THR A 13 -3.36 -11.95 -21.14
N GLN A 14 -3.44 -12.53 -19.94
CA GLN A 14 -4.36 -12.09 -18.90
C GLN A 14 -4.09 -10.60 -18.69
N LYS A 15 -4.99 -9.76 -19.23
CA LYS A 15 -5.04 -8.34 -18.91
C LYS A 15 -5.28 -8.26 -17.41
N SER A 16 -4.21 -8.10 -16.65
CA SER A 16 -4.27 -7.63 -15.27
C SER A 16 -5.02 -6.29 -15.33
N THR A 17 -6.31 -6.31 -14.99
CA THR A 17 -7.14 -5.12 -14.92
C THR A 17 -6.54 -4.24 -13.83
N THR A 18 -5.76 -3.24 -14.25
CA THR A 18 -5.16 -2.29 -13.31
C THR A 18 -6.29 -1.60 -12.56
N LEU A 19 -6.32 -1.77 -11.23
CA LEU A 19 -7.35 -1.13 -10.40
C LEU A 19 -7.23 0.38 -10.53
N ILE A 20 -8.37 1.06 -10.63
CA ILE A 20 -8.42 2.52 -10.67
C ILE A 20 -8.84 2.99 -9.28
N VAL A 21 -8.05 3.86 -8.66
CA VAL A 21 -8.42 4.42 -7.35
C VAL A 21 -9.66 5.31 -7.51
N THR A 22 -10.58 5.22 -6.57
CA THR A 22 -11.85 5.96 -6.61
C THR A 22 -11.74 7.33 -5.99
N GLU A 23 -10.89 7.48 -4.98
CA GLU A 23 -10.73 8.71 -4.22
C GLU A 23 -9.27 8.93 -3.83
N ARG A 24 -8.88 10.20 -3.71
CA ARG A 24 -7.63 10.65 -3.10
C ARG A 24 -7.94 11.60 -1.95
N PHE A 25 -7.39 11.33 -0.78
CA PHE A 25 -7.60 12.15 0.41
C PHE A 25 -6.33 12.24 1.27
N LYS A 26 -6.34 13.13 2.27
CA LYS A 26 -5.21 13.32 3.19
C LYS A 26 -5.61 12.83 4.58
N LEU A 27 -4.86 11.86 5.09
CA LEU A 27 -4.89 11.51 6.50
C LEU A 27 -3.92 12.44 7.22
N GLN A 28 -4.45 13.35 8.03
CA GLN A 28 -3.66 14.41 8.65
C GLN A 28 -4.02 14.66 10.12
N SER A 29 -2.97 14.91 10.91
CA SER A 29 -3.02 15.49 12.25
C SER A 29 -2.08 16.69 12.30
N LYS A 30 -1.96 17.35 13.47
CA LYS A 30 -1.07 18.51 13.64
C LYS A 30 0.39 18.22 13.25
N SER A 31 0.87 16.99 13.49
CA SER A 31 2.29 16.62 13.36
C SER A 31 2.56 15.51 12.35
N PHE A 32 1.53 14.94 11.73
CA PHE A 32 1.63 13.85 10.78
C PHE A 32 0.69 14.06 9.58
N ARG A 33 1.14 13.71 8.38
CA ARG A 33 0.31 13.80 7.17
C ARG A 33 0.76 12.76 6.16
N VAL A 34 -0.18 12.00 5.62
CA VAL A 34 0.04 11.06 4.51
C VAL A 34 -1.07 11.18 3.47
N THR A 35 -0.72 11.04 2.20
CA THR A 35 -1.73 10.96 1.11
C THR A 35 -2.19 9.51 0.98
N ALA A 36 -3.49 9.30 1.10
CA ALA A 36 -4.15 8.02 1.00
C ALA A 36 -5.15 8.00 -0.16
N TYR A 37 -5.57 6.80 -0.55
CA TYR A 37 -6.48 6.57 -1.66
C TYR A 37 -7.49 5.49 -1.29
N LYS A 38 -8.72 5.59 -1.80
CA LYS A 38 -9.69 4.49 -1.75
C LYS A 38 -9.56 3.64 -3.01
N LEU A 39 -9.55 2.32 -2.82
CA LEU A 39 -9.74 1.35 -3.90
C LEU A 39 -11.24 1.10 -4.16
N PRO A 40 -11.60 0.45 -5.28
CA PRO A 40 -12.99 0.12 -5.60
C PRO A 40 -13.70 -0.74 -4.55
N ASP A 41 -12.95 -1.51 -3.75
CA ASP A 41 -13.47 -2.30 -2.64
C ASP A 41 -13.69 -1.49 -1.35
N GLY A 42 -13.54 -0.15 -1.41
CA GLY A 42 -13.71 0.75 -0.28
C GLY A 42 -12.53 0.78 0.70
N LYS A 43 -11.48 0.00 0.46
CA LYS A 43 -10.33 -0.05 1.37
C LYS A 43 -9.38 1.12 1.17
N THR A 44 -8.84 1.59 2.29
CA THR A 44 -7.84 2.65 2.34
C THR A 44 -6.45 2.10 2.01
N THR A 45 -5.77 2.74 1.07
CA THR A 45 -4.42 2.39 0.65
C THR A 45 -3.50 3.61 0.62
N VAL A 46 -2.20 3.35 0.73
CA VAL A 46 -1.13 4.34 0.61
C VAL A 46 -0.10 3.79 -0.38
N THR A 47 0.54 4.65 -1.16
CA THR A 47 1.60 4.16 -2.06
C THR A 47 2.80 3.68 -1.25
N VAL A 48 3.50 2.64 -1.71
CA VAL A 48 4.72 2.11 -1.07
C VAL A 48 5.75 3.23 -0.86
N ARG A 49 5.85 4.16 -1.82
CA ARG A 49 6.69 5.36 -1.68
C ARG A 49 6.23 6.26 -0.53
N GLN A 50 4.94 6.60 -0.46
CA GLN A 50 4.39 7.49 0.59
C GLN A 50 4.52 6.89 1.98
N MET A 51 4.38 5.57 2.10
CA MET A 51 4.64 4.81 3.33
C MET A 51 6.03 5.12 3.89
N ALA A 52 7.09 5.06 3.07
CA ALA A 52 8.45 5.35 3.53
C ALA A 52 8.73 6.85 3.75
N ILE A 53 8.40 7.70 2.77
CA ILE A 53 8.87 9.10 2.78
C ILE A 53 8.18 9.95 3.85
N THR A 54 6.93 9.61 4.20
CA THR A 54 6.17 10.29 5.27
C THR A 54 6.93 10.26 6.61
N VAL A 55 7.68 9.18 6.84
CA VAL A 55 8.48 8.97 8.04
C VAL A 55 9.98 9.16 7.79
N ARG A 56 10.34 9.88 6.72
CA ARG A 56 11.72 10.22 6.34
C ARG A 56 12.61 8.97 6.13
N LYS A 57 12.05 7.89 5.60
CA LYS A 57 12.80 6.71 5.17
C LYS A 57 12.90 6.64 3.66
N GLN A 58 13.92 5.95 3.18
CA GLN A 58 14.10 5.70 1.76
C GLN A 58 13.03 4.69 1.27
N PRO A 59 12.48 4.84 0.05
CA PRO A 59 11.51 3.90 -0.49
C PRO A 59 11.97 2.43 -0.50
N LYS A 60 13.30 2.20 -0.58
CA LYS A 60 13.88 0.86 -0.52
C LYS A 60 13.53 0.13 0.79
N THR A 61 13.51 0.81 1.93
CA THR A 61 13.24 0.14 3.22
C THR A 61 11.81 -0.38 3.31
N ALA A 62 10.86 0.33 2.70
CA ALA A 62 9.48 -0.13 2.55
C ALA A 62 9.40 -1.36 1.63
N LYS A 63 10.10 -1.35 0.48
CA LYS A 63 10.15 -2.51 -0.43
C LYS A 63 10.77 -3.73 0.24
N ASP A 64 11.86 -3.56 0.98
CA ASP A 64 12.54 -4.64 1.69
C ASP A 64 11.64 -5.22 2.80
N PHE A 65 10.89 -4.37 3.51
CA PHE A 65 9.88 -4.79 4.49
C PHE A 65 8.79 -5.66 3.84
N LEU A 66 8.19 -5.20 2.74
CA LEU A 66 7.13 -5.94 2.04
C LEU A 66 7.64 -7.28 1.50
N LYS A 67 8.86 -7.29 0.93
CA LYS A 67 9.51 -8.51 0.46
C LYS A 67 9.74 -9.51 1.60
N ARG A 68 10.18 -9.05 2.76
CA ARG A 68 10.39 -9.90 3.95
C ARG A 68 9.09 -10.55 4.44
N LEU A 69 7.95 -9.86 4.31
CA LEU A 69 6.64 -10.37 4.69
C LEU A 69 5.92 -11.15 3.57
N GLY A 70 6.51 -11.26 2.38
CA GLY A 70 5.84 -11.88 1.22
C GLY A 70 4.63 -11.10 0.71
N ILE A 71 4.52 -9.81 1.05
CA ILE A 71 3.38 -8.97 0.64
C ILE A 71 3.64 -8.43 -0.77
N SER A 72 2.73 -8.75 -1.70
CA SER A 72 2.73 -8.17 -3.04
C SER A 72 1.89 -6.89 -3.05
N PRO A 73 2.48 -5.72 -3.40
CA PRO A 73 1.71 -4.48 -3.54
C PRO A 73 0.65 -4.59 -4.64
N ILE A 74 -0.41 -3.79 -4.49
CA ILE A 74 -1.45 -3.65 -5.49
C ILE A 74 -1.02 -2.58 -6.49
N THR A 75 -0.96 -2.93 -7.76
CA THR A 75 -0.73 -1.95 -8.83
C THR A 75 -2.05 -1.24 -9.15
N ALA A 76 -2.11 0.07 -8.90
CA ALA A 76 -3.30 0.88 -9.17
C ALA A 76 -2.98 2.16 -9.95
N ARG A 77 -3.91 2.58 -10.79
CA ARG A 77 -3.88 3.85 -11.53
C ARG A 77 -4.52 4.95 -10.68
N MET A 78 -3.75 5.98 -10.40
CA MET A 78 -4.17 7.19 -9.69
C MET A 78 -4.94 8.14 -10.61
N PRO A 79 -5.68 9.15 -10.08
CA PRO A 79 -6.54 10.02 -10.89
C PRO A 79 -5.75 10.86 -11.90
N ASN A 80 -4.46 11.11 -11.62
CA ASN A 80 -3.53 11.77 -12.53
C ASN A 80 -2.92 10.83 -13.58
N CYS A 81 -3.51 9.65 -13.79
CA CYS A 81 -3.06 8.59 -14.71
C CYS A 81 -1.72 7.93 -14.37
N CYS A 82 -1.05 8.33 -13.28
CA CYS A 82 0.15 7.65 -12.81
C CYS A 82 -0.23 6.28 -12.23
N VAL A 83 0.56 5.26 -12.54
CA VAL A 83 0.45 3.94 -11.92
C VAL A 83 1.41 3.87 -10.73
N ALA A 84 0.95 3.32 -9.62
CA ALA A 84 1.75 3.18 -8.41
C ALA A 84 1.46 1.86 -7.68
N ASP A 85 2.49 1.38 -7.00
CA ASP A 85 2.38 0.28 -6.05
C ASP A 85 1.75 0.80 -4.75
N MET A 86 0.67 0.16 -4.33
CA MET A 86 -0.15 0.51 -3.19
C MET A 86 -0.18 -0.62 -2.17
N VAL A 87 -0.29 -0.24 -0.89
CA VAL A 87 -0.48 -1.17 0.22
C VAL A 87 -1.64 -0.69 1.08
N TYR A 88 -2.34 -1.62 1.71
CA TYR A 88 -3.43 -1.30 2.62
C TYR A 88 -2.92 -0.59 3.88
N LEU A 89 -3.80 0.21 4.49
CA LEU A 89 -3.48 0.97 5.69
C LEU A 89 -2.91 0.12 6.85
N PRO A 90 -3.41 -1.10 7.15
CA PRO A 90 -2.82 -1.95 8.18
C PRO A 90 -1.35 -2.27 7.94
N THR A 91 -0.96 -2.55 6.69
CA THR A 91 0.44 -2.81 6.34
C THR A 91 1.35 -1.58 6.57
N VAL A 92 0.80 -0.37 6.41
CA VAL A 92 1.53 0.88 6.72
C VAL A 92 1.78 1.00 8.22
N ILE A 93 0.77 0.66 9.04
CA ILE A 93 0.88 0.65 10.50
C ILE A 93 1.94 -0.38 10.94
N ASP A 94 1.90 -1.58 10.36
CA ASP A 94 2.88 -2.65 10.65
C ASP A 94 4.31 -2.23 10.29
N TYR A 95 4.49 -1.53 9.16
CA TYR A 95 5.80 -1.01 8.77
C TYR A 95 6.32 0.04 9.77
N PHE A 96 5.46 0.93 10.28
CA PHE A 96 5.86 1.91 11.30
C PHE A 96 6.21 1.24 12.63
N ARG A 97 5.42 0.23 13.02
CA ARG A 97 5.69 -0.58 14.20
C ARG A 97 7.04 -1.31 14.08
N ASP A 98 7.31 -1.96 12.95
CA ASP A 98 8.60 -2.63 12.69
C ASP A 98 9.79 -1.68 12.82
N LEU A 99 9.68 -0.46 12.29
CA LEU A 99 10.74 0.53 12.44
C LEU A 99 10.94 0.92 13.91
N ASN A 100 9.85 1.15 14.65
CA ASN A 100 9.90 1.52 16.06
C ASN A 100 10.53 0.40 16.90
N GLU A 101 10.05 -0.84 16.74
CA GLU A 101 10.52 -2.01 17.48
C GLU A 101 11.98 -2.37 17.15
N SER A 102 12.42 -2.15 15.91
CA SER A 102 13.81 -2.42 15.51
C SER A 102 14.79 -1.29 15.84
N GLY A 103 14.38 -0.25 16.58
CA GLY A 103 15.21 0.93 16.86
C GLY A 103 15.55 1.80 15.64
N ARG A 104 14.93 1.54 14.49
CA ARG A 104 15.11 2.34 13.26
C ARG A 104 14.03 3.42 13.13
N GLY A 105 13.14 3.54 14.10
CA GLY A 105 12.05 4.52 14.14
C GLY A 105 12.54 5.96 14.29
N ASN A 106 11.59 6.88 14.27
CA ASN A 106 11.77 8.27 14.66
C ASN A 106 10.42 8.82 15.17
N ILE A 107 10.38 10.09 15.58
CA ILE A 107 9.14 10.68 16.10
C ILE A 107 7.96 10.58 15.10
N ARG A 108 8.21 10.57 13.78
CA ARG A 108 7.16 10.46 12.78
C ARG A 108 6.63 9.04 12.62
N THR A 109 7.45 8.02 12.84
CA THR A 109 6.96 6.63 12.85
C THR A 109 6.07 6.38 14.06
N LEU A 110 6.43 6.92 15.24
CA LEU A 110 5.57 6.84 16.45
C LEU A 110 4.24 7.55 16.23
N LEU A 111 4.28 8.85 15.87
CA LEU A 111 3.08 9.64 15.62
C LEU A 111 2.22 9.07 14.49
N GLY A 112 2.85 8.54 13.44
CA GLY A 112 2.18 7.89 12.32
C GLY A 112 1.48 6.61 12.75
N GLN A 113 2.16 5.74 13.51
CA GLN A 113 1.58 4.50 14.02
C GLN A 113 0.36 4.78 14.89
N GLU A 114 0.49 5.67 15.87
CA GLU A 114 -0.60 6.03 16.79
C GLU A 114 -1.81 6.61 16.03
N PHE A 115 -1.56 7.60 15.17
CA PHE A 115 -2.61 8.28 14.45
C PHE A 115 -3.36 7.35 13.48
N LEU A 116 -2.62 6.56 12.70
CA LEU A 116 -3.23 5.64 11.73
C LEU A 116 -3.95 4.47 12.41
N THR A 117 -3.44 3.98 13.54
CA THR A 117 -4.14 2.95 14.35
C THR A 117 -5.46 3.47 14.87
N LYS A 118 -5.47 4.68 15.46
CA LYS A 118 -6.71 5.32 15.92
C LYS A 118 -7.70 5.51 14.78
N HIS A 119 -7.23 5.98 13.63
CA HIS A 119 -8.08 6.18 12.45
C HIS A 119 -8.70 4.88 11.96
N LEU A 120 -7.93 3.79 11.88
CA LEU A 120 -8.42 2.48 11.46
C LEU A 120 -9.52 1.96 12.40
N LEU A 121 -9.32 2.06 13.71
CA LEU A 121 -10.31 1.66 14.71
C LEU A 121 -11.60 2.48 14.62
N GLU A 122 -11.50 3.79 14.32
CA GLU A 122 -12.66 4.65 14.10
C GLU A 122 -13.42 4.31 12.80
N GLU A 123 -12.73 3.92 11.73
CA GLU A 123 -13.37 3.42 10.50
C GLU A 123 -14.11 2.09 10.76
N GLU A 124 -13.48 1.15 11.45
CA GLU A 124 -14.08 -0.15 11.80
C GLU A 124 -15.31 0.00 12.70
N ALA A 125 -15.26 0.89 13.69
CA ALA A 125 -16.39 1.17 14.57
C ALA A 125 -17.60 1.79 13.85
N LYS A 126 -17.38 2.50 12.74
CA LYS A 126 -18.46 3.06 11.91
C LYS A 126 -19.10 2.02 11.00
N ASN A 127 -18.31 1.08 10.49
CA ASN A 127 -18.81 0.03 9.58
C ASN A 127 -19.59 -1.08 10.29
N ASN A 128 -19.44 -1.20 11.62
CA ASN A 128 -20.15 -2.17 12.47
C ASN A 128 -21.44 -1.61 13.11
N ARG A 129 -21.89 -0.43 12.68
CA ARG A 129 -23.15 0.21 13.12
C ARG A 129 -24.14 0.24 11.97
#